data_AF-A0A7C4R0K1-F1
#
_entry.id   AF-A0A7C4R0K1-F1
#
_cell.length_a   1.000
_cell.length_b   1.000
_cell.length_c   1.000
_cell.angle_alpha   90.00
_cell.angle_beta   90.00
_cell.angle_gamma   90.00
#
_symmetry.space_group_name_H-M   'P 1'
#
loop_
_entity.id
_entity.type
_entity.pdbx_description
1 polymer ?
#
loop_
_entity_poly.entity_id
_entity_poly.type
_entity_poly.pdbx_seq_one_letter_code
_entity_poly.pdbx_strand_id
1 'polypeptide(L)'
;MKIMNIENPEGSYRPELNADEMEIAARLKEKGPEDKEAMDALLSWLDKEQLRAGEIGTPRANMEVDLKLAKIKMEAGFRDDAREMLEEIWNNAGEEDEDIVNAVRDMLEELQG
;
A
#
# COMPACT_ATOMS: atom_id res chain seq x y z
N MET A 1 -18.83 0.51 31.59
CA MET A 1 -17.41 0.61 31.22
C MET A 1 -17.35 1.07 29.78
N LYS A 2 -16.80 2.25 29.52
CA LYS A 2 -16.67 2.80 28.17
C LYS A 2 -15.34 2.28 27.63
N ILE A 3 -15.38 1.41 26.63
CA ILE A 3 -14.17 0.98 25.91
C ILE A 3 -13.70 2.24 25.19
N MET A 4 -12.52 2.75 25.57
CA MET A 4 -11.91 3.87 24.89
C MET A 4 -11.44 3.34 23.54
N ASN A 5 -12.15 3.72 22.47
CA ASN A 5 -11.57 3.72 21.14
C ASN A 5 -10.32 4.61 21.24
N ILE A 6 -9.15 4.03 21.01
CA ILE A 6 -7.96 4.82 20.74
C ILE A 6 -8.19 5.35 19.33
N GLU A 7 -8.80 6.53 19.25
CA GLU A 7 -8.85 7.32 18.04
C GLU A 7 -7.40 7.63 17.66
N ASN A 8 -7.00 7.20 16.45
CA ASN A 8 -5.76 7.63 15.83
C ASN A 8 -5.80 9.18 15.77
N PRO A 9 -4.88 9.91 16.44
CA PRO A 9 -5.11 11.33 16.70
C PRO A 9 -5.07 12.26 15.49
N GLU A 10 -4.66 11.80 14.31
CA GLU A 10 -4.63 12.61 13.10
C GLU A 10 -5.06 11.75 11.90
N GLY A 11 -5.95 12.29 11.07
CA GLY A 11 -6.67 11.58 10.02
C GLY A 11 -5.82 11.18 8.81
N SER A 12 -4.57 10.77 8.98
CA SER A 12 -3.76 10.27 7.87
C SER A 12 -4.25 8.89 7.43
N TYR A 13 -4.52 8.76 6.13
CA TYR A 13 -4.72 7.45 5.51
C TYR A 13 -3.44 6.63 5.70
N ARG A 14 -3.55 5.42 6.27
CA ARG A 14 -2.43 4.49 6.33
C ARG A 14 -2.87 3.17 5.73
N PRO A 15 -2.22 2.68 4.65
CA PRO A 15 -2.61 1.42 4.05
C PRO A 15 -2.31 0.27 5.01
N GLU A 16 -3.36 -0.34 5.56
CA GLU A 16 -3.26 -1.55 6.39
C GLU A 16 -3.43 -2.80 5.53
N LEU A 17 -2.57 -3.80 5.75
CA LEU A 17 -2.65 -5.08 5.08
C LEU A 17 -3.56 -6.05 5.86
N ASN A 18 -4.47 -6.69 5.14
CA ASN A 18 -5.26 -7.80 5.68
C ASN A 18 -4.44 -9.11 5.69
N ALA A 19 -5.05 -10.20 6.17
CA ALA A 19 -4.36 -11.48 6.30
C ALA A 19 -3.83 -12.03 4.95
N ASP A 20 -4.62 -11.91 3.87
CA ASP A 20 -4.24 -12.40 2.55
C ASP A 20 -3.08 -11.59 1.95
N GLU A 21 -3.11 -10.27 2.12
CA GLU A 21 -2.05 -9.35 1.68
C GLU A 21 -0.74 -9.57 2.46
N MET A 22 -0.85 -9.83 3.76
CA MET A 22 0.29 -10.22 4.60
C MET A 22 0.86 -11.59 4.19
N GLU A 23 0.01 -12.55 3.82
CA GLU A 23 0.45 -13.85 3.32
C GLU A 23 1.21 -13.72 1.99
N ILE A 24 0.68 -12.92 1.05
CA ILE A 24 1.37 -12.60 -0.21
C ILE A 24 2.75 -12.02 0.08
N ALA A 25 2.83 -10.99 0.92
CA ALA A 25 4.10 -10.34 1.27
C ALA A 25 5.09 -11.32 1.93
N ALA A 26 4.62 -12.15 2.87
CA ALA A 26 5.45 -13.13 3.56
C ALA A 26 6.02 -14.18 2.61
N ARG A 27 5.21 -14.70 1.68
CA ARG A 27 5.67 -15.68 0.67
C ARG A 27 6.70 -15.07 -0.27
N LEU A 28 6.45 -13.85 -0.76
CA LEU A 28 7.39 -13.14 -1.62
C LEU A 28 8.70 -12.78 -0.90
N LYS A 29 8.65 -12.51 0.40
CA LYS A 29 9.84 -12.32 1.23
C LYS A 29 10.68 -13.59 1.36
N GLU A 30 10.04 -14.73 1.58
CA GLU A 30 10.71 -16.01 1.82
C GLU A 30 11.27 -16.61 0.53
N LYS A 31 10.48 -16.59 -0.54
CA LYS A 31 10.76 -17.32 -1.77
C LYS A 31 11.04 -16.41 -2.96
N GLY A 32 10.98 -15.10 -2.80
CA GLY A 32 11.21 -14.16 -3.89
C GLY A 32 10.07 -14.12 -4.92
N PRO A 33 10.26 -13.35 -6.00
CA PRO A 33 9.32 -13.24 -7.11
C PRO A 33 9.17 -14.54 -7.93
N GLU A 34 9.99 -15.56 -7.69
CA GLU A 34 9.86 -16.88 -8.32
C GLU A 34 8.75 -17.76 -7.71
N ASP A 35 8.17 -17.39 -6.55
CA ASP A 35 6.97 -18.06 -6.03
C ASP A 35 5.75 -17.74 -6.90
N LYS A 36 5.51 -18.61 -7.89
CA LYS A 36 4.42 -18.48 -8.85
C LYS A 36 3.06 -18.29 -8.20
N GLU A 37 2.77 -19.02 -7.13
CA GLU A 37 1.46 -18.90 -6.48
C GLU A 37 1.31 -17.56 -5.77
N ALA A 38 2.37 -17.05 -5.14
CA ALA A 38 2.35 -15.74 -4.50
C ALA A 38 2.24 -14.62 -5.55
N MET A 39 2.93 -14.76 -6.69
CA MET A 39 2.81 -13.82 -7.80
C MET A 39 1.42 -13.87 -8.44
N ASP A 40 0.85 -15.05 -8.67
CA ASP A 40 -0.52 -15.18 -9.19
C ASP A 40 -1.54 -14.58 -8.22
N ALA A 41 -1.34 -14.77 -6.91
CA ALA A 41 -2.17 -14.16 -5.88
C ALA A 41 -2.04 -12.63 -5.87
N LEU A 42 -0.82 -12.09 -5.97
CA LEU A 42 -0.58 -10.65 -6.06
C LEU A 42 -1.25 -10.04 -7.30
N LEU A 43 -1.11 -10.68 -8.46
CA LEU A 43 -1.72 -10.23 -9.71
C LEU A 43 -3.25 -10.30 -9.65
N SER A 44 -3.82 -11.37 -9.06
CA SER A 44 -5.27 -11.48 -8.87
C SER A 44 -5.80 -10.46 -7.88
N TRP A 45 -5.05 -10.13 -6.84
CA TRP A 45 -5.37 -9.06 -5.91
C TRP A 45 -5.36 -7.71 -6.64
N LEU A 46 -4.32 -7.43 -7.42
CA LEU A 46 -4.17 -6.16 -8.14
C LEU A 46 -5.30 -5.94 -9.15
N ASP A 47 -5.70 -6.98 -9.90
CA ASP A 47 -6.81 -6.91 -10.86
C ASP A 47 -8.13 -6.52 -10.18
N LYS A 48 -8.43 -7.14 -9.03
CA LYS A 48 -9.64 -6.82 -8.24
C LYS A 48 -9.62 -5.40 -7.70
N GLU A 49 -8.48 -4.97 -7.18
CA GLU A 49 -8.33 -3.62 -6.62
C GLU A 49 -8.37 -2.54 -7.69
N GLN A 50 -7.75 -2.77 -8.86
CA GLN A 50 -7.86 -1.88 -10.00
C GLN A 50 -9.27 -1.80 -10.57
N LEU A 51 -10.00 -2.93 -10.62
CA LEU A 51 -11.41 -2.93 -11.02
C LEU A 51 -12.23 -2.06 -10.06
N ARG A 52 -12.06 -2.25 -8.74
CA ARG A 52 -12.73 -1.46 -7.71
C ARG A 52 -12.41 0.03 -7.82
N ALA A 53 -11.13 0.38 -7.99
CA ALA A 53 -10.70 1.77 -8.18
C ALA A 53 -11.29 2.38 -9.46
N GLY A 54 -11.35 1.60 -10.55
CA GLY A 54 -11.99 1.98 -11.80
C GLY A 54 -13.49 2.23 -11.67
N GLU A 55 -14.20 1.44 -10.86
CA GLU A 55 -15.62 1.66 -10.55
C GLU A 55 -15.86 2.94 -9.74
N ILE A 56 -14.93 3.29 -8.82
CA ILE A 56 -14.97 4.57 -8.09
C ILE A 56 -14.65 5.75 -9.02
N GLY A 57 -13.72 5.56 -9.96
CA GLY A 57 -13.43 6.51 -11.04
C GLY A 57 -12.73 7.79 -10.60
N THR A 58 -11.97 7.76 -9.49
CA THR A 58 -11.21 8.93 -9.02
C THR A 58 -9.69 8.66 -9.05
N PRO A 59 -8.85 9.67 -9.30
CA PRO A 59 -7.39 9.53 -9.21
C PRO A 59 -6.93 9.04 -7.84
N ARG A 60 -7.57 9.53 -6.77
CA ARG A 60 -7.29 9.11 -5.39
C ARG A 60 -7.48 7.61 -5.19
N ALA A 61 -8.54 7.02 -5.73
CA ALA A 61 -8.77 5.57 -5.60
C ALA A 61 -7.63 4.75 -6.24
N ASN A 62 -7.05 5.19 -7.35
CA ASN A 62 -5.89 4.53 -7.94
C ASN A 62 -4.65 4.68 -7.05
N MET A 63 -4.41 5.88 -6.52
CA MET A 63 -3.29 6.12 -5.58
C MET A 63 -3.42 5.30 -4.30
N GLU A 64 -4.63 5.08 -3.78
CA GLU A 64 -4.87 4.22 -2.62
C GLU A 64 -4.50 2.76 -2.90
N VAL A 65 -4.73 2.26 -4.12
CA VAL A 65 -4.29 0.93 -4.57
C VAL A 65 -2.76 0.87 -4.66
N ASP A 66 -2.15 1.87 -5.28
CA ASP A 66 -0.68 1.95 -5.43
C ASP A 66 0.01 2.03 -4.07
N LEU A 67 -0.52 2.82 -3.13
CA LEU A 67 -0.04 2.89 -1.74
C LEU A 67 -0.08 1.52 -1.06
N LYS A 68 -1.16 0.77 -1.26
CA LYS A 68 -1.31 -0.55 -0.67
C LYS A 68 -0.35 -1.56 -1.29
N LEU A 69 -0.15 -1.49 -2.61
CA LEU A 69 0.85 -2.30 -3.32
C LEU A 69 2.27 -1.97 -2.87
N ALA A 70 2.59 -0.70 -2.67
CA ALA A 70 3.88 -0.27 -2.11
C ALA A 70 4.09 -0.89 -0.73
N LYS A 71 3.07 -0.89 0.14
CA LYS A 71 3.15 -1.51 1.47
C LYS A 71 3.39 -3.02 1.38
N ILE A 72 2.71 -3.75 0.48
CA ILE A 72 2.96 -5.18 0.24
C ILE A 72 4.43 -5.40 -0.17
N LYS A 73 4.96 -4.58 -1.09
CA LYS A 73 6.36 -4.64 -1.52
C LYS A 73 7.35 -4.34 -0.39
N MET A 74 7.05 -3.37 0.48
CA MET A 74 7.85 -3.07 1.67
C MET A 74 7.95 -4.28 2.60
N GLU A 75 6.80 -4.88 2.94
CA GLU A 75 6.75 -6.05 3.83
C GLU A 75 7.44 -7.27 3.21
N ALA A 76 7.33 -7.43 1.88
CA ALA A 76 8.03 -8.44 1.10
C ALA A 76 9.55 -8.23 1.01
N GLY A 77 10.07 -7.06 1.42
CA GLY A 77 11.49 -6.72 1.36
C GLY A 77 11.95 -6.11 0.03
N PHE A 78 11.04 -5.84 -0.91
CA PHE A 78 11.32 -5.14 -2.17
C PHE A 78 11.33 -3.62 -1.94
N ARG A 79 12.26 -3.15 -1.11
CA ARG A 79 12.30 -1.76 -0.62
C ARG A 79 12.54 -0.73 -1.72
N ASP A 80 13.35 -1.06 -2.73
CA ASP A 80 13.63 -0.14 -3.84
C ASP A 80 12.41 0.02 -4.75
N ASP A 81 11.75 -1.08 -5.14
CA ASP A 81 10.48 -1.03 -5.88
C ASP A 81 9.40 -0.25 -5.12
N ALA A 82 9.30 -0.47 -3.80
CA ALA A 82 8.35 0.26 -2.97
C ALA A 82 8.67 1.76 -2.92
N ARG A 83 9.95 2.13 -2.84
CA ARG A 83 10.39 3.53 -2.87
C ARG A 83 10.02 4.20 -4.20
N GLU A 84 10.33 3.57 -5.32
CA GLU A 84 10.02 4.10 -6.65
C GLU A 84 8.52 4.39 -6.78
N MET A 85 7.67 3.44 -6.37
CA MET A 85 6.22 3.60 -6.38
C MET A 85 5.75 4.74 -5.48
N LEU A 86 6.31 4.87 -4.27
CA LEU A 86 5.98 5.95 -3.35
C LEU A 86 6.37 7.33 -3.91
N GLU A 87 7.52 7.43 -4.58
CA GLU A 87 7.94 8.66 -5.25
C GLU A 87 7.02 9.01 -6.44
N GLU A 88 6.55 8.02 -7.20
CA GLU A 88 5.56 8.22 -8.25
C GLU A 88 4.23 8.72 -7.68
N ILE A 89 3.74 8.13 -6.59
CA ILE A 89 2.53 8.59 -5.90
C ILE A 89 2.74 10.01 -5.39
N TRP A 90 3.88 10.34 -4.78
CA TRP A 90 4.20 11.69 -4.32
C TRP A 90 4.12 12.73 -5.44
N ASN A 91 4.68 12.40 -6.61
CA ASN A 91 4.70 13.31 -7.76
C ASN A 91 3.31 13.50 -8.40
N ASN A 92 2.44 12.49 -8.29
CA ASN A 92 1.10 12.51 -8.85
C ASN A 92 0.06 13.04 -7.85
N ALA A 93 0.31 12.91 -6.55
CA ALA A 93 -0.53 13.49 -5.52
C ALA A 93 -0.45 15.01 -5.63
N GLY A 94 -1.59 15.65 -5.90
CA GLY A 94 -1.68 17.10 -5.82
C GLY A 94 -1.48 17.56 -4.37
N GLU A 95 -1.05 18.82 -4.19
CA GLU A 95 -0.83 19.41 -2.84
C GLU A 95 -2.09 19.39 -1.95
N GLU A 96 -3.27 19.20 -2.54
CA GLU A 96 -4.57 19.17 -1.84
C GLU A 96 -4.93 17.79 -1.27
N ASP A 97 -4.25 16.70 -1.64
CA ASP A 97 -4.53 15.35 -1.13
C ASP A 97 -3.62 15.02 0.07
N GLU A 98 -3.78 15.81 1.14
CA GLU A 98 -2.94 15.76 2.34
C GLU A 98 -2.85 14.35 2.95
N ASP A 99 -3.93 13.56 2.87
CA ASP A 99 -3.95 12.19 3.40
C ASP A 99 -2.98 11.28 2.65
N ILE A 100 -2.99 11.33 1.31
CA ILE A 100 -2.11 10.54 0.46
C ILE A 100 -0.67 11.01 0.63
N VAL A 101 -0.43 12.32 0.63
CA VAL A 101 0.90 12.90 0.83
C VAL A 101 1.48 12.49 2.19
N ASN A 102 0.69 12.56 3.26
CA ASN A 102 1.13 12.12 4.59
C ASN A 102 1.41 10.61 4.61
N ALA A 103 0.56 9.78 4.00
CA ALA A 103 0.78 8.34 3.90
C ALA A 103 2.11 8.01 3.21
N VAL A 104 2.39 8.67 2.08
CA VAL A 104 3.62 8.48 1.32
C VAL A 104 4.84 8.89 2.16
N ARG A 105 4.78 10.05 2.83
CA ARG A 105 5.88 10.53 3.68
C ARG A 105 6.19 9.51 4.78
N ASP A 106 5.17 9.07 5.51
CA ASP A 106 5.34 8.15 6.63
C ASP A 106 5.96 6.81 6.15
N MET A 107 5.53 6.30 5.00
CA MET A 107 6.08 5.07 4.41
C MET A 107 7.52 5.25 3.88
N LEU A 108 7.86 6.40 3.32
CA LEU A 108 9.24 6.71 2.91
C LEU A 108 10.17 6.83 4.11
N GLU A 109 9.70 7.38 5.24
CA GLU A 109 10.45 7.43 6.49
C GLU A 109 10.67 6.02 7.07
N GLU A 110 9.65 5.15 7.06
CA GLU A 110 9.77 3.72 7.41
C GLU A 110 10.84 2.99 6.56
N LEU A 111 11.02 3.38 5.30
CA LEU A 111 12.03 2.82 4.41
C LEU A 111 13.46 3.27 4.72
N GLN A 112 13.65 4.33 5.52
CA GLN A 112 14.96 4.85 5.90
C GLN A 112 15.45 4.34 7.27
N GLY A 113 14.53 3.90 8.13
CA GLY A 113 14.82 3.19 9.39
C GLY A 113 15.18 1.73 9.17
#